data_AF-A0A3P7H5V3-F1
#
_entry.id   AF-A0A3P7H5V3-F1
#
_cell.length_a   1.000
_cell.length_b   1.000
_cell.length_c   1.000
_cell.angle_alpha   90.00
_cell.angle_beta   90.00
_cell.angle_gamma   90.00
#
_symmetry.space_group_name_H-M   'P 1'
#
loop_
_entity.id
_entity.type
_entity.pdbx_description
1 polymer ?
#
loop_
_entity_poly.entity_id
_entity_poly.type
_entity_poly.pdbx_seq_one_letter_code
_entity_poly.pdbx_strand_id
1 'polypeptide(L)'
;MPVNGAMALDLEGGKEMWTGFFSSAHVAAGWKPLLNIDVTHTVFYKPHISMVEFMCEVLNERSGHNSRSNGSANDRNYSVYHNSSGGRDGYSGGYNRHIKHRRDYSSYDPNSGALSSDRLYKSFSLSSHETKVFGEAVKGIKVRTCHRAGVVRVYRVNSLQLPADQLWYDILLQKNLSIL
;
A
#
# COMPACT_ATOMS: atom_id res chain seq x y z
N MET A 1 1.19 -16.64 9.13
CA MET A 1 2.07 -16.45 7.97
C MET A 1 1.42 -17.14 6.78
N PRO A 2 1.54 -16.61 5.55
CA PRO A 2 1.01 -17.27 4.35
C PRO A 2 1.55 -18.71 4.25
N VAL A 3 0.66 -19.63 3.90
CA VAL A 3 0.76 -21.04 4.33
C VAL A 3 1.82 -21.84 3.55
N ASN A 4 2.45 -21.29 2.51
CA ASN A 4 3.31 -22.07 1.59
C ASN A 4 4.56 -21.34 1.09
N GLY A 5 5.09 -20.34 1.80
CA GLY A 5 6.27 -19.59 1.34
C GLY A 5 6.05 -18.74 0.08
N ALA A 6 4.85 -18.75 -0.50
CA ALA A 6 4.42 -17.74 -1.45
C ALA A 6 4.33 -16.39 -0.71
N MET A 7 5.01 -15.37 -1.25
CA MET A 7 4.88 -14.01 -0.75
C MET A 7 3.39 -13.62 -0.83
N ALA A 8 2.85 -13.08 0.27
CA ALA A 8 1.50 -12.54 0.26
C ALA A 8 1.40 -11.45 -0.82
N LEU A 9 0.28 -11.39 -1.54
CA LEU A 9 0.09 -10.37 -2.56
C LEU A 9 -0.18 -9.03 -1.86
N ASP A 10 0.69 -8.04 -2.05
CA ASP A 10 0.51 -6.69 -1.52
C ASP A 10 -0.73 -6.05 -2.16
N LEU A 11 -1.63 -5.52 -1.32
CA LEU A 11 -2.86 -4.84 -1.74
C LEU A 11 -2.80 -3.33 -1.51
N GLU A 12 -1.62 -2.79 -1.18
CA GLU A 12 -1.43 -1.41 -0.73
C GLU A 12 -2.19 -1.11 0.59
N GLY A 13 -2.03 0.11 1.11
CA GLY A 13 -2.78 0.54 2.30
C GLY A 13 -2.52 -0.27 3.57
N GLY A 14 -1.35 -0.91 3.68
CA GLY A 14 -1.00 -1.77 4.81
C GLY A 14 -1.65 -3.14 4.80
N LYS A 15 -2.18 -3.60 3.66
CA LYS A 15 -2.93 -4.85 3.52
C LYS A 15 -2.22 -5.81 2.59
N GLU A 16 -2.41 -7.10 2.83
CA GLU A 16 -1.92 -8.17 1.98
C GLU A 16 -2.94 -9.31 1.88
N MET A 17 -3.04 -9.93 0.71
CA MET A 17 -3.90 -11.08 0.47
C MET A 17 -3.17 -12.36 0.81
N TRP A 18 -3.80 -13.18 1.65
CA TRP A 18 -3.31 -14.51 2.00
C TRP A 18 -4.19 -15.56 1.33
N THR A 19 -3.53 -16.50 0.68
CA THR A 19 -4.16 -17.72 0.18
C THR A 19 -4.11 -18.78 1.26
N GLY A 20 -5.27 -19.38 1.56
CA GLY A 20 -5.43 -20.51 2.46
C GLY A 20 -6.39 -21.54 1.86
N PHE A 21 -6.87 -22.46 2.70
CA PHE A 21 -7.82 -23.49 2.29
C PHE A 21 -9.01 -23.52 3.25
N PHE A 22 -10.20 -23.68 2.69
CA PHE A 22 -11.37 -24.11 3.42
C PHE A 22 -11.38 -25.64 3.45
N SER A 23 -11.69 -26.24 4.60
CA SER A 23 -11.85 -27.68 4.73
C SER A 23 -13.05 -28.02 5.60
N SER A 24 -13.84 -29.01 5.16
CA SER A 24 -14.94 -29.58 5.96
C SER A 24 -15.11 -31.06 5.67
N ALA A 25 -15.41 -31.84 6.72
CA ALA A 25 -15.64 -33.28 6.62
C ALA A 25 -17.13 -33.58 6.75
N HIS A 26 -17.62 -34.49 5.91
CA HIS A 26 -19.02 -34.91 5.87
C HIS A 26 -19.11 -36.44 5.81
N VAL A 27 -20.22 -37.01 6.27
CA VAL A 27 -20.53 -38.42 6.02
C VAL A 27 -21.66 -38.45 4.99
N ALA A 28 -21.36 -38.97 3.81
CA ALA A 28 -22.35 -39.16 2.77
C ALA A 28 -23.23 -40.38 3.04
N ALA A 29 -24.32 -40.49 2.28
CA ALA A 29 -25.16 -41.68 2.26
C ALA A 29 -24.31 -42.95 2.05
N GLY A 30 -24.58 -43.98 2.86
CA GLY A 30 -23.79 -45.21 2.87
C GLY A 30 -22.48 -45.13 3.66
N TRP A 31 -22.38 -44.22 4.64
CA TRP A 31 -21.25 -44.10 5.58
C TRP A 31 -19.90 -43.77 4.91
N LYS A 32 -19.95 -43.16 3.72
CA LYS A 32 -18.73 -42.77 3.01
C LYS A 32 -18.22 -41.44 3.55
N PRO A 33 -16.99 -41.37 4.08
CA PRO A 33 -16.42 -40.09 4.47
C PRO A 33 -16.15 -39.26 3.22
N LEU A 34 -16.60 -38.01 3.22
CA LEU A 34 -16.30 -37.00 2.22
C LEU A 34 -15.50 -35.88 2.87
N LEU A 35 -14.48 -35.41 2.15
CA LEU A 35 -13.69 -34.25 2.53
C LEU A 35 -13.86 -33.18 1.44
N ASN A 36 -14.46 -32.06 1.81
CA ASN A 36 -14.57 -30.89 0.94
C ASN A 36 -13.38 -29.97 1.22
N ILE A 37 -12.60 -29.66 0.18
CA ILE A 37 -11.45 -28.77 0.24
C ILE A 37 -11.60 -27.75 -0.88
N ASP A 38 -11.45 -26.47 -0.55
CA ASP A 38 -11.46 -25.38 -1.52
C ASP A 38 -10.32 -24.38 -1.24
N VAL A 39 -9.84 -23.71 -2.27
CA VAL A 39 -8.86 -22.61 -2.15
C VAL A 39 -9.61 -21.35 -1.73
N THR A 40 -9.08 -20.64 -0.75
CA THR A 40 -9.69 -19.40 -0.25
C THR A 40 -8.68 -18.26 -0.20
N HIS A 41 -9.16 -17.04 -0.38
CA HIS A 41 -8.35 -15.84 -0.23
C HIS A 41 -8.96 -14.94 0.86
N THR A 42 -8.11 -14.36 1.70
CA THR A 42 -8.54 -13.42 2.73
C THR A 42 -7.51 -12.31 2.87
N VAL A 43 -7.99 -11.09 3.10
CA VAL A 43 -7.14 -9.92 3.28
C VAL A 43 -6.79 -9.76 4.75
N PHE A 44 -5.50 -9.59 5.03
CA PHE A 44 -4.97 -9.28 6.35
C PHE A 44 -4.19 -7.98 6.31
N TYR A 45 -4.02 -7.34 7.46
CA TYR A 45 -3.01 -6.29 7.59
C TYR A 45 -1.63 -6.91 7.56
N LYS A 46 -0.66 -6.20 6.94
CA LYS A 46 0.73 -6.63 6.86
C LYS A 46 1.28 -6.96 8.26
N PRO A 47 1.91 -8.12 8.46
CA PRO A 47 2.50 -8.48 9.74
C PRO A 47 3.71 -7.58 9.99
N HIS A 48 3.93 -7.24 11.26
CA HIS A 48 5.10 -6.45 11.71
C HIS A 48 5.22 -5.03 11.13
N ILE A 49 4.21 -4.50 10.43
CA ILE A 49 4.20 -3.10 10.00
C ILE A 49 4.12 -2.16 11.21
N SER A 50 4.96 -1.13 11.24
CA SER A 50 4.85 -0.09 12.27
C SER A 50 3.64 0.80 12.02
N MET A 51 3.16 1.48 13.06
CA MET A 51 2.01 2.40 12.90
C MET A 51 2.33 3.56 11.94
N VAL A 52 3.60 3.98 11.89
CA VAL A 52 4.05 5.06 11.01
C VAL A 52 4.12 4.61 9.56
N GLU A 53 4.66 3.42 9.28
CA GLU A 53 4.65 2.84 7.94
C GLU A 53 3.23 2.57 7.46
N PHE A 54 2.37 2.03 8.33
CA PHE A 54 0.95 1.81 8.05
C PHE A 54 0.24 3.12 7.66
N MET A 55 0.52 4.22 8.37
CA MET A 55 0.02 5.55 8.03
C MET A 55 0.47 5.98 6.62
N CYS A 56 1.76 5.85 6.31
CA CYS A 56 2.28 6.20 4.99
C CYS A 56 1.59 5.37 3.88
N GLU A 57 1.44 4.06 4.05
CA GLU A 57 0.78 3.20 3.06
C GLU A 57 -0.69 3.56 2.84
N VAL A 58 -1.45 3.81 3.91
CA VAL A 58 -2.87 4.21 3.83
C VAL A 58 -3.05 5.55 3.09
N LEU A 59 -2.17 6.51 3.36
CA LEU A 59 -2.25 7.84 2.74
C LEU A 59 -1.79 7.81 1.27
N ASN A 60 -0.80 6.97 0.94
CA ASN A 60 -0.34 6.78 -0.42
C ASN A 60 -1.38 6.07 -1.30
N GLU A 61 -2.05 5.03 -0.77
CA GLU A 61 -3.16 4.32 -1.46
C GLU A 61 -4.21 5.34 -1.93
N ARG A 62 -4.65 6.22 -1.03
CA ARG A 62 -5.65 7.26 -1.31
C ARG A 62 -5.16 8.32 -2.32
N SER A 63 -3.87 8.67 -2.26
CA SER A 63 -3.28 9.73 -3.10
C SER A 63 -3.09 9.27 -4.55
N GLY A 64 -2.69 8.02 -4.77
CA GLY A 64 -2.52 7.45 -6.11
C GLY A 64 -3.82 7.26 -6.90
N HIS A 65 -4.96 7.09 -6.21
CA HIS A 65 -6.26 6.95 -6.86
C HIS A 65 -6.75 8.23 -7.55
N ASN A 66 -6.44 9.42 -7.03
CA ASN A 66 -6.83 10.68 -7.64
C ASN A 66 -6.05 10.98 -8.95
N SER A 67 -4.86 10.40 -9.13
CA SER A 67 -4.03 10.60 -10.32
C SER A 67 -4.39 9.65 -11.46
N ARG A 68 -5.00 8.50 -11.17
CA ARG A 68 -5.42 7.50 -12.19
C ARG A 68 -6.74 7.86 -12.90
N SER A 69 -7.55 8.75 -12.34
CA SER A 69 -8.87 9.10 -12.89
C SER A 69 -8.86 10.17 -13.99
N ASN A 70 -7.69 10.67 -14.44
CA ASN A 70 -7.62 11.73 -15.45
C ASN A 70 -6.96 11.32 -16.78
N GLY A 71 -6.88 10.01 -17.06
CA GLY A 71 -6.17 9.46 -18.23
C GLY A 71 -7.04 8.60 -19.15
N SER A 72 -8.29 8.99 -19.44
CA SER A 72 -9.08 8.30 -20.46
C SER A 72 -10.09 9.21 -21.14
N ALA A 73 -9.63 9.95 -22.16
CA ALA A 73 -10.43 10.37 -23.32
C ALA A 73 -9.55 11.17 -24.29
N ASN A 74 -8.78 10.49 -25.15
CA ASN A 74 -8.54 10.88 -26.56
C ASN A 74 -7.35 10.11 -27.14
N ASP A 75 -7.54 8.82 -27.44
CA ASP A 75 -6.73 8.20 -28.48
C ASP A 75 -7.59 7.25 -29.32
N ARG A 76 -8.44 7.87 -30.15
CA ARG A 76 -8.94 7.24 -31.38
C ARG A 76 -8.29 7.97 -32.55
N ASN A 77 -7.04 7.65 -32.85
CA ASN A 77 -6.45 7.99 -34.13
C ASN A 77 -6.01 6.70 -34.84
N TYR A 78 -6.93 6.14 -35.61
CA TYR A 78 -6.66 5.05 -36.54
C TYR A 78 -5.98 5.64 -37.76
N SER A 79 -4.64 5.59 -37.79
CA SER A 79 -3.86 5.92 -38.98
C SER A 79 -3.30 4.63 -39.59
N VAL A 80 -3.92 4.27 -40.71
CA VAL A 80 -3.59 3.18 -41.61
C VAL A 80 -2.22 3.44 -42.24
N TYR A 81 -1.23 2.59 -41.96
CA TYR A 81 0.04 2.60 -42.70
C TYR A 81 -0.13 1.85 -44.03
N HIS A 82 -0.32 2.60 -45.10
CA HIS A 82 -0.09 2.14 -46.46
C HIS A 82 1.42 1.99 -46.69
N ASN A 83 1.84 0.79 -47.05
CA ASN A 83 3.19 0.47 -47.48
C ASN A 83 3.33 0.82 -48.97
N SER A 84 4.27 1.69 -49.33
CA SER A 84 4.63 1.93 -50.73
C SER A 84 6.10 2.31 -50.85
N SER A 85 6.90 1.27 -51.15
CA SER A 85 7.93 1.21 -52.19
C SER A 85 8.73 2.48 -52.56
N GLY A 86 10.06 2.36 -52.53
CA GLY A 86 10.94 3.12 -53.43
C GLY A 86 12.33 3.42 -52.87
N GLY A 87 13.25 2.47 -52.97
CA GLY A 87 14.68 2.72 -52.76
C GLY A 87 15.44 2.67 -54.08
N ARG A 88 16.08 3.77 -54.49
CA ARG A 88 17.19 3.82 -55.46
C ARG A 88 18.04 5.08 -55.25
N ASP A 89 19.35 4.83 -55.16
CA ASP A 89 20.53 5.57 -55.63
C ASP A 89 20.84 7.02 -55.16
N GLY A 90 22.09 7.26 -54.72
CA GLY A 90 22.69 8.60 -54.71
C GLY A 90 23.89 8.81 -53.78
N TYR A 91 25.04 9.16 -54.34
CA TYR A 91 26.35 9.37 -53.70
C TYR A 91 26.53 10.74 -53.01
N SER A 92 27.45 10.77 -52.04
CA SER A 92 28.35 11.88 -51.65
C SER A 92 27.84 13.00 -50.71
N GLY A 93 28.74 13.43 -49.82
CA GLY A 93 28.78 14.80 -49.29
C GLY A 93 28.53 14.94 -47.79
N GLY A 94 29.61 15.06 -47.02
CA GLY A 94 29.55 15.24 -45.57
C GLY A 94 29.11 16.63 -45.13
N TYR A 95 28.47 16.69 -43.98
CA TYR A 95 28.52 17.81 -43.03
C TYR A 95 28.10 17.35 -41.63
N ASN A 96 28.80 17.89 -40.64
CA ASN A 96 28.62 17.72 -39.20
C ASN A 96 27.16 17.56 -38.76
N ARG A 97 26.82 16.40 -38.18
CA ARG A 97 25.66 16.31 -37.28
C ARG A 97 26.14 16.50 -35.85
N HIS A 98 26.02 17.75 -35.43
CA HIS A 98 25.98 18.20 -34.04
C HIS A 98 25.32 17.12 -33.18
N ILE A 99 26.09 16.51 -32.28
CA ILE A 99 25.57 15.64 -31.23
C ILE A 99 24.62 16.51 -30.43
N LYS A 100 23.31 16.36 -30.66
CA LYS A 100 22.32 16.86 -29.72
C LYS A 100 22.53 16.02 -28.48
N HIS A 101 23.03 16.67 -27.42
CA HIS A 101 22.98 16.15 -26.07
C HIS A 101 21.64 15.43 -25.89
N ARG A 102 21.72 14.10 -25.85
CA ARG A 102 20.63 13.25 -25.43
C ARG A 102 20.23 13.82 -24.09
N ARG A 103 19.05 14.45 -24.02
CA ARG A 103 18.49 14.89 -22.75
C ARG A 103 18.57 13.68 -21.85
N ASP A 104 19.39 13.79 -20.81
CA ASP A 104 19.33 12.88 -19.69
C ASP A 104 17.87 12.90 -19.27
N TYR A 105 17.19 11.78 -19.54
CA TYR A 105 15.94 11.50 -18.88
C TYR A 105 16.33 11.42 -17.41
N SER A 106 16.18 12.55 -16.71
CA SER A 106 16.08 12.59 -15.28
C SER A 106 15.16 11.44 -14.91
N SER A 107 15.73 10.45 -14.24
CA SER A 107 14.99 9.33 -13.71
C SER A 107 13.91 9.94 -12.84
N TYR A 108 12.70 10.01 -13.38
CA TYR A 108 11.51 10.29 -12.60
C TYR A 108 11.45 9.11 -11.64
N ASP A 109 11.90 9.32 -10.40
CA ASP A 109 11.62 8.41 -9.30
C ASP A 109 10.09 8.42 -9.14
N PRO A 110 9.38 7.35 -9.54
CA PRO A 110 7.92 7.31 -9.47
C PRO A 110 7.42 7.42 -8.02
N ASN A 111 8.32 7.26 -7.03
CA ASN A 111 8.03 7.37 -5.60
C ASN A 111 8.51 8.69 -4.99
N SER A 112 8.98 9.66 -5.78
CA SER A 112 9.43 10.97 -5.26
C SER A 112 8.31 11.71 -4.49
N GLY A 113 7.04 11.46 -4.85
CA GLY A 113 5.87 12.03 -4.18
C GLY A 113 5.20 11.14 -3.12
N ALA A 114 5.66 9.90 -2.90
CA ALA A 114 5.03 8.98 -1.96
C ALA A 114 5.56 9.24 -0.53
N LEU A 115 4.66 9.27 0.46
CA LEU A 115 5.04 9.35 1.87
C LEU A 115 5.83 8.09 2.24
N SER A 116 6.95 8.27 2.93
CA SER A 116 7.76 7.17 3.47
C SER A 116 8.15 7.52 4.90
N SER A 117 8.21 6.51 5.77
CA SER A 117 8.58 6.65 7.18
C SER A 117 9.94 7.35 7.35
N ASP A 118 10.90 7.05 6.47
CA ASP A 118 12.24 7.64 6.49
C ASP A 118 12.29 9.11 6.04
N ARG A 119 11.24 9.58 5.35
CA ARG A 119 11.15 10.94 4.80
C ARG A 119 10.30 11.88 5.65
N LEU A 120 9.76 11.41 6.79
CA LEU A 120 8.99 12.25 7.70
C LEU A 120 9.92 13.21 8.46
N TYR A 121 9.69 14.51 8.31
CA TYR A 121 10.45 15.55 9.00
C TYR A 121 9.88 15.83 10.40
N LYS A 122 10.68 16.48 11.27
CA LYS A 122 10.40 16.66 12.70
C LYS A 122 9.04 17.32 13.01
N SER A 123 8.58 18.24 12.18
CA SER A 123 7.32 18.97 12.33
C SER A 123 6.24 18.50 11.36
N PHE A 124 6.33 17.26 10.88
CA PHE A 124 5.32 16.69 10.02
C PHE A 124 3.99 16.60 10.77
N SER A 125 2.92 17.08 10.13
CA SER A 125 1.57 16.96 10.64
C SER A 125 0.64 16.59 9.50
N LEU A 126 -0.35 15.75 9.81
CA LEU A 126 -1.39 15.39 8.86
C LEU A 126 -2.35 16.57 8.70
N SER A 127 -2.79 16.82 7.47
CA SER A 127 -3.94 17.67 7.21
C SER A 127 -5.20 17.09 7.87
N SER A 128 -6.25 17.89 8.02
CA SER A 128 -7.54 17.43 8.56
C SER A 128 -8.13 16.28 7.73
N HIS A 129 -7.92 16.29 6.40
CA HIS A 129 -8.37 15.22 5.53
C HIS A 129 -7.58 13.93 5.78
N GLU A 130 -6.25 13.99 5.76
CA GLU A 130 -5.39 12.82 6.00
C GLU A 130 -5.61 12.22 7.39
N THR A 131 -5.81 13.07 8.41
CA THR A 131 -6.16 12.64 9.77
C THR A 131 -7.46 11.83 9.79
N LYS A 132 -8.48 12.28 9.03
CA LYS A 132 -9.74 11.56 8.91
C LYS A 132 -9.55 10.22 8.19
N VAL A 133 -8.84 10.22 7.06
CA VAL A 133 -8.57 9.01 6.27
C VAL A 133 -7.84 7.96 7.12
N PHE A 134 -6.76 8.38 7.77
CA PHE A 134 -5.99 7.48 8.61
C PHE A 134 -6.78 7.03 9.86
N GLY A 135 -7.55 7.94 10.46
CA GLY A 135 -8.39 7.64 11.62
C GLY A 135 -9.46 6.59 11.33
N GLU A 136 -10.08 6.63 10.16
CA GLU A 136 -11.02 5.61 9.71
C GLU A 136 -10.31 4.27 9.46
N ALA A 137 -9.14 4.28 8.83
CA ALA A 137 -8.39 3.07 8.51
C ALA A 137 -7.87 2.33 9.75
N VAL A 138 -7.42 3.05 10.78
CA VAL A 138 -6.80 2.47 11.98
C VAL A 138 -7.83 2.08 13.05
N LYS A 139 -9.04 2.62 13.00
CA LYS A 139 -10.08 2.36 14.01
C LYS A 139 -10.40 0.86 14.07
N GLY A 140 -10.32 0.31 15.28
CA GLY A 140 -10.61 -1.09 15.55
C GLY A 140 -9.43 -2.04 15.35
N ILE A 141 -8.31 -1.58 14.78
CA ILE A 141 -7.08 -2.38 14.63
C ILE A 141 -6.47 -2.67 16.01
N LYS A 142 -5.92 -3.88 16.18
CA LYS A 142 -5.12 -4.25 17.36
C LYS A 142 -3.66 -3.90 17.15
N VAL A 143 -3.07 -3.17 18.09
CA VAL A 143 -1.71 -2.63 18.01
C VAL A 143 -0.88 -3.06 19.21
N ARG A 144 0.42 -3.21 19.02
CA ARG A 144 1.37 -3.58 20.07
C ARG A 144 2.27 -2.40 20.40
N THR A 145 2.51 -2.17 21.69
CA THR A 145 3.50 -1.17 22.12
C THR A 145 4.90 -1.79 22.17
N CYS A 146 5.90 -1.09 21.65
CA CYS A 146 7.29 -1.57 21.59
C CYS A 146 8.25 -0.87 22.57
N HIS A 147 7.77 0.06 23.41
CA HIS A 147 8.64 0.87 24.28
C HIS A 147 9.33 0.09 25.41
N ARG A 148 8.77 -1.04 25.86
CA ARG A 148 9.32 -1.85 26.96
C ARG A 148 9.64 -3.25 26.46
N ALA A 149 10.93 -3.57 26.38
CA ALA A 149 11.41 -4.90 26.02
C ALA A 149 10.84 -5.97 26.97
N GLY A 150 10.45 -7.13 26.41
CA GLY A 150 9.91 -8.26 27.18
C GLY A 150 8.46 -8.13 27.65
N VAL A 151 7.82 -6.97 27.49
CA VAL A 151 6.41 -6.78 27.85
C VAL A 151 5.54 -6.70 26.60
N VAL A 152 4.64 -7.66 26.43
CA VAL A 152 3.67 -7.66 25.33
C VAL A 152 2.35 -7.07 25.81
N ARG A 153 2.02 -5.88 25.31
CA ARG A 153 0.71 -5.24 25.50
C ARG A 153 0.06 -5.02 24.14
N VAL A 154 -1.22 -5.37 24.06
CA VAL A 154 -2.04 -5.24 22.85
C VAL A 154 -3.24 -4.37 23.17
N TYR A 155 -3.48 -3.34 22.35
CA TYR A 155 -4.61 -2.44 22.50
C TYR A 155 -5.44 -2.41 21.23
N ARG A 156 -6.75 -2.22 21.35
CA ARG A 156 -7.61 -1.92 20.20
C ARG A 156 -7.70 -0.41 20.04
N VAL A 157 -7.39 0.11 18.86
CA VAL A 157 -7.48 1.55 18.59
C VAL A 157 -8.95 1.94 18.54
N ASN A 158 -9.34 2.93 19.35
CA ASN A 158 -10.70 3.45 19.37
C ASN A 158 -10.87 4.65 18.41
N SER A 159 -9.96 5.62 18.54
CA SER A 159 -9.94 6.84 17.75
C SER A 159 -8.53 7.43 17.73
N LEU A 160 -8.27 8.30 16.76
CA LEU A 160 -7.15 9.23 16.83
C LEU A 160 -7.50 10.41 17.73
N GLN A 161 -6.48 10.98 18.35
CA GLN A 161 -6.58 12.15 19.22
C GLN A 161 -5.81 13.31 18.59
N LEU A 162 -5.76 14.42 19.32
CA LEU A 162 -4.89 15.55 18.99
C LEU A 162 -3.42 15.12 18.83
N PRO A 163 -2.62 15.93 18.13
CA PRO A 163 -1.17 15.76 18.07
C PRO A 163 -0.57 15.53 19.46
N ALA A 164 0.48 14.69 19.53
CA ALA A 164 1.05 14.24 20.80
C ALA A 164 1.60 15.39 21.66
N ASP A 165 1.98 16.51 21.06
CA ASP A 165 2.43 17.76 21.71
C ASP A 165 1.29 18.59 22.32
N GLN A 166 0.05 18.35 21.87
CA GLN A 166 -1.16 19.06 22.34
C GLN A 166 -2.04 18.18 23.23
N LEU A 167 -1.75 16.89 23.32
CA LEU A 167 -2.54 15.93 24.09
C LEU A 167 -2.13 15.94 25.57
N TRP A 168 -3.09 16.23 26.44
CA TRP A 168 -2.94 16.15 27.89
C TRP A 168 -3.86 15.07 28.46
N TYR A 169 -3.45 14.48 29.59
CA TYR A 169 -4.24 13.48 30.30
C TYR A 169 -4.00 13.58 31.81
N ASP A 170 -5.06 13.37 32.60
CA ASP A 170 -4.97 13.37 34.06
C ASP A 170 -4.33 12.07 34.57
N ILE A 171 -3.09 12.19 35.04
CA ILE A 171 -2.29 11.05 35.53
C ILE A 171 -2.95 10.37 36.75
N LEU A 172 -3.67 11.13 37.58
CA LEU A 172 -4.29 10.63 38.81
C LEU A 172 -5.52 9.74 38.55
N LEU A 173 -6.27 9.98 37.46
CA LEU A 173 -7.44 9.17 37.12
C LEU A 173 -7.05 7.79 36.54
N GLN A 174 -5.90 7.68 35.86
CA GLN A 174 -5.49 6.41 35.23
C GLN A 174 -4.99 5.35 36.23
N LYS A 175 -4.51 5.74 37.42
CA LYS A 175 -4.08 4.77 38.44
C LYS A 175 -5.23 3.93 38.99
N ASN A 176 -6.44 4.48 39.06
CA ASN A 176 -7.62 3.76 39.55
C ASN A 176 -8.23 2.79 38.53
N LEU A 177 -7.94 2.94 37.23
CA LEU A 177 -8.41 2.04 36.17
C LEU A 177 -7.43 0.88 35.87
N SER A 178 -6.28 0.83 36.54
CA SER A 178 -5.22 -0.16 36.30
C SER A 178 -5.22 -1.34 37.29
N ILE A 179 -6.16 -1.38 38.24
CA ILE A 179 -6.19 -2.33 39.39
C ILE A 179 -7.44 -3.24 39.35
N LEU A 180 -8.16 -3.33 38.23
CA LEU A 180 -9.23 -4.33 38.05
C LEU A 180 -8.95 -5.20 36.83
#